data_AF-A0AAV8YRP5-F1
#
_entry.id   AF-A0AAV8YRP5-F1
#
_cell.length_a   1.000
_cell.length_b   1.000
_cell.length_c   1.000
_cell.angle_alpha   90.00
_cell.angle_beta   90.00
_cell.angle_gamma   90.00
#
_symmetry.space_group_name_H-M   'P 1'
#
loop_
_entity.id
_entity.type
_entity.pdbx_description
1 polymer ?
#
loop_
_entity_poly.entity_id
_entity_poly.type
_entity_poly.pdbx_seq_one_letter_code
_entity_poly.pdbx_strand_id
1 'polypeptide(L)'
;MSFQGRVRGRGRPYHHRNYRNNERPHSMTSPSAQSLPTQRTTNISKHDNNCCREITISLELEANGTHFLAELKNMWNMLKKSPPVINKLHQYLNASENPYVDVLQLLYNCQEFYSAKSKTLPMFVAEEFKNWRRRRGTR
;
A
#
# COMPACT_ATOMS: atom_id res chain seq x y z
N MET A 1 -52.24 12.36 -31.46
CA MET A 1 -51.62 13.33 -32.39
C MET A 1 -50.25 13.73 -31.85
N SER A 2 -49.27 13.66 -32.74
CA SER A 2 -47.88 14.15 -32.71
C SER A 2 -47.79 15.67 -32.45
N PHE A 3 -46.70 16.35 -32.07
CA PHE A 3 -45.25 16.27 -32.34
C PHE A 3 -44.46 17.23 -31.41
N GLN A 4 -43.14 16.98 -31.26
CA GLN A 4 -42.03 17.96 -31.13
C GLN A 4 -41.96 18.84 -29.85
N GLY A 5 -40.83 19.08 -29.18
CA GLY A 5 -39.41 18.86 -29.48
C GLY A 5 -38.57 19.96 -28.79
N ARG A 6 -37.24 19.78 -28.78
CA ARG A 6 -36.14 20.71 -28.38
C ARG A 6 -35.63 20.62 -26.94
N VAL A 7 -34.34 20.77 -26.63
CA VAL A 7 -33.02 20.54 -27.27
C VAL A 7 -31.98 20.85 -26.16
N ARG A 8 -30.97 19.99 -26.03
CA ARG A 8 -29.57 20.22 -25.59
C ARG A 8 -29.28 21.39 -24.62
N GLY A 9 -28.85 21.03 -23.40
CA GLY A 9 -27.98 21.86 -22.56
C GLY A 9 -26.65 21.16 -22.30
N ARG A 10 -25.69 21.28 -23.22
CA ARG A 10 -24.27 21.01 -22.97
C ARG A 10 -23.70 22.16 -22.16
N GLY A 11 -23.11 21.88 -20.99
CA GLY A 11 -22.46 22.89 -20.17
C GLY A 11 -21.33 22.32 -19.32
N ARG A 12 -20.25 21.89 -19.95
CA ARG A 12 -18.91 21.92 -19.34
C ARG A 12 -18.14 23.05 -20.01
N PRO A 13 -17.50 23.93 -19.22
CA PRO A 13 -16.19 24.42 -19.59
C PRO A 13 -15.15 24.08 -18.51
N TYR A 14 -14.01 23.64 -19.01
CA TYR A 14 -12.76 23.41 -18.32
C TYR A 14 -11.99 24.73 -18.09
N HIS A 15 -11.01 24.65 -17.17
CA HIS A 15 -9.85 25.56 -16.95
C HIS A 15 -10.20 26.90 -16.27
N HIS A 16 -9.51 27.35 -15.21
CA HIS A 16 -8.06 27.50 -15.11
C HIS A 16 -7.49 27.31 -13.69
N ARG A 17 -6.34 26.64 -13.70
CA ARG A 17 -5.26 26.64 -12.71
C ARG A 17 -4.69 28.05 -12.61
N ASN A 18 -4.73 28.69 -11.44
CA ASN A 18 -3.94 29.87 -11.16
C ASN A 18 -2.90 29.56 -10.07
N TYR A 19 -1.66 29.65 -10.52
CA TYR A 19 -0.42 29.54 -9.76
C TYR A 19 0.30 30.87 -10.02
N ARG A 20 0.44 31.75 -9.03
CA ARG A 20 1.49 32.77 -8.89
C ARG A 20 1.20 33.65 -7.67
N ASN A 21 2.10 33.61 -6.70
CA ASN A 21 3.12 34.63 -6.39
C ASN A 21 2.52 35.79 -5.58
N ASN A 22 2.84 35.92 -4.28
CA ASN A 22 4.12 36.36 -3.71
C ASN A 22 4.26 37.89 -3.78
N GLU A 23 3.66 38.62 -2.84
CA GLU A 23 4.09 39.96 -2.42
C GLU A 23 3.69 40.21 -0.94
N ARG A 24 4.67 40.23 -0.05
CA ARG A 24 4.63 41.07 1.16
C ARG A 24 5.96 41.83 1.25
N PRO A 25 5.92 43.15 1.48
CA PRO A 25 7.06 44.02 1.31
C PRO A 25 8.03 44.00 2.51
N HIS A 26 9.25 44.38 2.16
CA HIS A 26 10.44 44.56 2.98
C HIS A 26 10.25 45.49 4.18
N SER A 27 10.80 45.10 5.33
CA SER A 27 11.40 46.03 6.29
C SER A 27 12.86 45.64 6.47
N MET A 28 13.74 46.62 6.27
CA MET A 28 15.18 46.48 6.34
C MET A 28 15.65 46.52 7.80
N THR A 29 16.52 45.58 8.19
CA THR A 29 17.66 45.89 9.06
C THR A 29 18.72 44.78 8.95
N SER A 30 19.96 45.17 8.71
CA SER A 30 21.19 44.37 8.86
C SER A 30 22.18 45.26 9.63
N PRO A 31 23.32 44.78 10.14
CA PRO A 31 23.79 43.40 10.36
C PRO A 31 24.29 43.17 11.81
N SER A 32 24.43 41.93 12.25
CA SER A 32 25.48 41.53 13.21
C SER A 32 25.69 40.02 13.15
N ALA A 33 26.88 39.64 12.68
CA ALA A 33 27.34 38.27 12.61
C ALA A 33 27.59 37.72 14.03
N GLN A 34 26.84 36.70 14.42
CA GLN A 34 27.30 35.74 15.41
C GLN A 34 27.27 34.35 14.78
N SER A 35 28.47 33.84 14.57
CA SER A 35 28.80 32.52 14.08
C SER A 35 28.22 31.44 15.01
N LEU A 36 27.08 30.86 14.62
CA LEU A 36 26.65 29.58 15.16
C LEU A 36 27.55 28.49 14.59
N PRO A 37 28.20 27.66 15.40
CA PRO A 37 28.93 26.53 14.89
C PRO A 37 27.93 25.62 14.19
N THR A 38 28.15 25.42 12.89
CA THR A 38 27.53 24.38 12.09
C THR A 38 27.90 23.06 12.74
N GLN A 39 27.11 22.59 13.70
CA GLN A 39 27.17 21.21 14.12
C GLN A 39 26.66 20.39 12.93
N ARG A 40 27.62 19.93 12.13
CA ARG A 40 27.46 18.75 11.28
C ARG A 40 27.00 17.64 12.22
N THR A 41 25.69 17.47 12.31
CA THR A 41 25.10 16.29 12.94
C THR A 41 25.43 15.11 12.02
N THR A 42 26.63 14.56 12.21
CA THR A 42 26.94 13.21 11.76
C THR A 42 26.17 12.23 12.64
N ASN A 43 24.84 12.26 12.54
CA ASN A 43 23.93 11.24 13.07
C ASN A 43 23.88 10.03 12.11
N ILE A 44 24.97 9.76 11.40
CA ILE A 44 25.13 8.52 10.64
C ILE A 44 25.73 7.55 11.63
N SER A 45 24.85 6.78 12.27
CA SER A 45 25.23 5.64 13.08
C SER A 45 26.27 4.80 12.33
N LYS A 46 27.44 4.59 12.93
CA LYS A 46 28.47 3.66 12.46
C LYS A 46 27.94 2.23 12.63
N HIS A 47 26.99 1.83 11.80
CA HIS A 47 26.63 0.43 11.71
C HIS A 47 27.67 -0.25 10.83
N ASP A 48 28.29 -1.30 11.35
CA ASP A 48 29.06 -2.22 10.53
C ASP A 48 28.15 -2.68 9.38
N ASN A 49 28.65 -2.61 8.15
CA ASN A 49 27.94 -3.00 6.91
C ASN A 49 27.54 -4.50 6.90
N ASN A 50 27.71 -5.21 8.01
CA ASN A 50 27.45 -6.62 8.21
C ASN A 50 26.21 -6.90 9.11
N CYS A 51 25.44 -5.86 9.46
CA CYS A 51 24.24 -5.99 10.30
C CYS A 51 23.15 -6.88 9.65
N CYS A 52 23.13 -6.95 8.33
CA CYS A 52 22.15 -7.74 7.58
C CYS A 52 22.87 -8.91 6.92
N ARG A 53 22.96 -10.05 7.63
CA ARG A 53 23.28 -11.33 6.98
C ARG A 53 22.29 -11.56 5.84
N GLU A 54 22.75 -12.19 4.76
CA GLU A 54 21.92 -12.56 3.62
C GLU A 54 20.68 -13.34 4.11
N ILE A 55 19.48 -12.80 3.84
CA ILE A 55 18.21 -13.44 4.20
C ILE A 55 17.69 -14.15 2.95
N THR A 56 17.84 -15.46 2.90
CA THR A 56 17.24 -16.29 1.85
C THR A 56 15.86 -16.76 2.32
N ILE A 57 14.83 -16.48 1.54
CA ILE A 57 13.45 -16.92 1.82
C ILE A 57 13.01 -17.86 0.70
N SER A 58 12.57 -19.07 1.06
CA SER A 58 11.94 -19.97 0.09
C SER A 58 10.50 -19.52 -0.19
N LEU A 59 10.20 -19.26 -1.46
CA LEU A 59 8.88 -18.83 -1.93
C LEU A 59 8.02 -19.99 -2.46
N GLU A 60 8.52 -21.21 -2.32
CA GLU A 60 7.76 -22.41 -2.66
C GLU A 60 6.62 -22.61 -1.65
N LEU A 61 5.46 -22.99 -2.18
CA LEU A 61 4.27 -23.21 -1.37
C LEU A 61 4.24 -24.66 -0.91
N GLU A 62 4.21 -24.89 0.40
CA GLU A 62 3.96 -26.22 0.94
C GLU A 62 2.57 -26.74 0.56
N ALA A 63 2.35 -28.05 0.65
CA ALA A 63 1.08 -28.69 0.29
C ALA A 63 -0.13 -28.00 0.96
N ASN A 64 -0.02 -27.66 2.25
CA ASN A 64 -1.08 -26.96 2.98
C ASN A 64 -1.35 -25.55 2.41
N GLY A 65 -0.28 -24.81 2.07
CA GLY A 65 -0.37 -23.50 1.43
C GLY A 65 -1.02 -23.57 0.04
N THR A 66 -0.72 -24.62 -0.74
CA THR A 66 -1.34 -24.82 -2.07
C THR A 66 -2.84 -25.07 -1.98
N HIS A 67 -3.28 -25.93 -1.06
CA HIS A 67 -4.68 -26.18 -0.81
C HIS A 67 -5.39 -24.91 -0.33
N PHE A 68 -4.81 -24.21 0.64
CA PHE A 68 -5.36 -22.95 1.13
C PHE A 68 -5.48 -21.90 0.02
N LEU A 69 -4.45 -21.73 -0.81
CA LEU A 69 -4.47 -20.76 -1.90
C LEU A 69 -5.55 -21.10 -2.94
N ALA A 70 -5.74 -22.39 -3.26
CA ALA A 70 -6.79 -22.83 -4.16
C ALA A 70 -8.19 -22.54 -3.59
N GLU A 71 -8.41 -22.84 -2.30
CA GLU A 71 -9.66 -22.49 -1.60
C GLU A 71 -9.90 -20.98 -1.59
N LEU A 72 -8.88 -20.20 -1.25
CA LEU A 72 -8.97 -18.75 -1.18
C LEU A 72 -9.28 -18.15 -2.56
N LYS A 73 -8.66 -18.66 -3.63
CA LYS A 73 -8.96 -18.28 -5.03
C LYS A 73 -10.41 -18.58 -5.38
N ASN A 74 -10.90 -19.77 -5.05
CA ASN A 74 -12.29 -20.16 -5.32
C ASN A 74 -13.28 -19.24 -4.57
N MET A 75 -13.05 -19.01 -3.28
CA MET A 75 -13.89 -18.11 -2.49
C MET A 75 -13.82 -16.68 -3.02
N TRP A 76 -12.64 -16.19 -3.39
CA TRP A 76 -12.46 -14.86 -3.99
C TRP A 76 -13.20 -14.72 -5.31
N ASN A 77 -13.22 -15.75 -6.15
CA ASN A 77 -13.93 -15.72 -7.42
C ASN A 77 -15.45 -15.62 -7.23
N MET A 78 -15.99 -16.29 -6.22
CA MET A 78 -17.43 -16.26 -5.92
C MET A 78 -17.87 -15.03 -5.11
N LEU A 79 -17.15 -14.71 -4.05
CA LEU A 79 -17.59 -13.76 -3.01
C LEU A 79 -16.79 -12.45 -3.02
N LYS A 80 -15.68 -12.39 -3.75
CA LYS A 80 -14.76 -11.24 -3.80
C LYS A 80 -14.38 -10.79 -2.38
N LYS A 81 -14.14 -9.48 -2.19
CA LYS A 81 -13.85 -8.88 -0.88
C LYS A 81 -15.11 -8.93 -0.02
N SER A 82 -15.21 -9.97 0.79
CA SER A 82 -16.34 -10.21 1.70
C SER A 82 -15.85 -10.72 3.06
N PRO A 83 -16.65 -10.57 4.13
CA PRO A 83 -16.26 -11.01 5.47
C PRO A 83 -15.81 -12.49 5.56
N PRO A 84 -16.43 -13.46 4.86
CA PRO A 84 -15.96 -14.85 4.88
C PRO A 84 -14.54 -15.01 4.34
N VAL A 85 -14.20 -14.31 3.24
CA VAL A 85 -12.87 -14.39 2.63
C VAL A 85 -11.81 -13.75 3.52
N ILE A 86 -12.14 -12.60 4.12
CA ILE A 86 -11.27 -11.90 5.08
C ILE A 86 -11.01 -12.77 6.30
N ASN A 87 -12.07 -13.37 6.87
CA ASN A 87 -11.95 -14.22 8.05
C ASN A 87 -11.11 -15.46 7.78
N LYS A 88 -11.30 -16.13 6.64
CA LYS A 88 -10.50 -17.29 6.23
C LYS A 88 -9.02 -16.93 6.12
N LEU A 89 -8.69 -15.80 5.49
CA LEU A 89 -7.31 -15.32 5.41
C LEU A 89 -6.73 -15.01 6.79
N HIS A 90 -7.45 -14.28 7.64
CA HIS A 90 -6.98 -13.95 8.98
C HIS A 90 -6.81 -15.18 9.87
N GLN A 91 -7.68 -16.19 9.76
CA GLN A 91 -7.55 -17.46 10.48
C GLN A 91 -6.27 -18.20 10.06
N TYR A 92 -5.99 -18.25 8.75
CA TYR A 92 -4.75 -18.83 8.24
C TYR A 92 -3.52 -18.10 8.81
N LEU A 93 -3.49 -16.76 8.74
CA LEU A 93 -2.41 -15.96 9.30
C LEU A 93 -2.29 -16.09 10.83
N ASN A 94 -3.39 -16.42 11.51
CA ASN A 94 -3.37 -16.63 12.95
C ASN A 94 -2.79 -17.99 13.36
N ALA A 95 -2.97 -19.00 12.52
CA ALA A 95 -2.45 -20.34 12.72
C ALA A 95 -0.99 -20.49 12.24
N SER A 96 -0.54 -19.61 11.35
CA SER A 96 0.82 -19.60 10.83
C SER A 96 1.85 -19.24 11.90
N GLU A 97 2.96 -19.98 11.92
CA GLU A 97 4.14 -19.68 12.74
C GLU A 97 4.84 -18.40 12.26
N ASN A 98 4.94 -18.22 10.94
CA ASN A 98 5.55 -17.04 10.33
C ASN A 98 4.66 -16.42 9.23
N PRO A 99 3.66 -15.62 9.62
CA PRO A 99 2.69 -15.06 8.69
C PRO A 99 3.30 -14.06 7.69
N TYR A 100 4.52 -13.57 7.92
CA TYR A 100 5.23 -12.72 6.97
C TYR A 100 5.71 -13.52 5.75
N VAL A 101 6.32 -14.69 6.00
CA VAL A 101 6.81 -15.58 4.94
C VAL A 101 5.63 -16.16 4.18
N ASP A 102 4.60 -16.63 4.88
CA ASP A 102 3.41 -17.19 4.25
C ASP A 102 2.72 -16.21 3.31
N VAL A 103 2.65 -14.93 3.68
CA VAL A 103 2.05 -13.91 2.79
C VAL A 103 2.91 -13.70 1.55
N LEU A 104 4.23 -13.66 1.67
CA LEU A 104 5.12 -13.55 0.51
C LEU A 104 4.96 -14.75 -0.43
N GLN A 105 4.90 -15.95 0.14
CA GLN A 105 4.62 -17.19 -0.55
C GLN A 105 3.27 -17.13 -1.28
N LEU A 106 2.18 -16.73 -0.61
CA LEU A 106 0.85 -16.60 -1.22
C LEU A 106 0.83 -15.58 -2.36
N LEU A 107 1.47 -14.43 -2.16
CA LEU A 107 1.54 -13.37 -3.16
C LEU A 107 2.31 -13.81 -4.40
N TYR A 108 3.49 -14.43 -4.21
CA TYR A 108 4.33 -14.90 -5.30
C TYR A 108 3.62 -15.97 -6.15
N ASN A 109 2.83 -16.84 -5.51
CA ASN A 109 2.10 -17.92 -6.17
C ASN A 109 0.72 -17.48 -6.73
N CYS A 110 0.40 -16.20 -6.69
CA CYS A 110 -0.73 -15.64 -7.42
C CYS A 110 -0.33 -15.33 -8.87
N GLN A 111 -0.94 -16.01 -9.84
CA GLN A 111 -0.68 -15.76 -11.27
C GLN A 111 -0.86 -14.30 -11.69
N GLU A 112 -1.78 -13.58 -11.04
CA GLU A 112 -2.08 -12.18 -11.34
C GLU A 112 -1.11 -11.18 -10.68
N PHE A 113 -0.10 -11.64 -9.93
CA PHE A 113 0.78 -10.78 -9.13
C PHE A 113 1.51 -9.73 -9.98
N TYR A 114 2.03 -10.11 -11.15
CA TYR A 114 2.73 -9.19 -12.06
C TYR A 114 1.82 -8.09 -12.64
N SER A 115 0.51 -8.32 -12.65
CA SER A 115 -0.51 -7.39 -13.14
C SER A 115 -1.46 -6.92 -12.04
N ALA A 116 -1.01 -6.94 -10.78
CA ALA A 116 -1.86 -6.72 -9.62
C ALA A 116 -2.50 -5.32 -9.67
N LYS A 117 -3.84 -5.28 -9.78
CA LYS A 117 -4.67 -4.07 -9.67
C LYS A 117 -5.39 -4.06 -8.33
N SER A 118 -5.92 -2.91 -7.93
CA SER A 118 -6.62 -2.73 -6.64
C SER A 118 -7.73 -3.74 -6.33
N LYS A 119 -8.31 -4.39 -7.35
CA LYS A 119 -9.38 -5.40 -7.20
C LYS A 119 -8.92 -6.83 -7.49
N THR A 120 -7.63 -7.09 -7.47
CA THR A 120 -7.06 -8.44 -7.68
C THR A 120 -6.83 -9.13 -6.35
N LEU A 121 -6.79 -10.47 -6.39
CA LEU A 121 -6.50 -11.29 -5.21
C LEU A 121 -5.17 -10.91 -4.52
N PRO A 122 -4.03 -10.77 -5.23
CA PRO A 122 -2.77 -10.38 -4.58
C PRO A 122 -2.85 -9.02 -3.87
N MET A 123 -3.51 -8.02 -4.46
CA MET A 123 -3.71 -6.73 -3.76
C MET A 123 -4.58 -6.88 -2.52
N PHE A 124 -5.66 -7.67 -2.61
CA PHE A 124 -6.50 -7.98 -1.46
C PHE A 124 -5.70 -8.63 -0.32
N VAL A 125 -4.88 -9.64 -0.63
CA VAL A 125 -4.03 -10.32 0.37
C VAL A 125 -3.08 -9.33 1.03
N ALA A 126 -2.41 -8.46 0.26
CA ALA A 126 -1.50 -7.45 0.79
C ALA A 126 -2.22 -6.40 1.69
N GLU A 127 -3.40 -5.94 1.29
CA GLU A 127 -4.20 -5.00 2.08
C GLU A 127 -4.67 -5.61 3.40
N GLU A 128 -5.22 -6.82 3.36
CA GLU A 128 -5.73 -7.46 4.56
C GLU A 128 -4.59 -7.89 5.49
N PHE A 129 -3.43 -8.28 4.96
CA PHE A 129 -2.24 -8.50 5.81
C PHE A 129 -1.84 -7.23 6.58
N LYS A 130 -1.84 -6.07 5.92
CA LYS A 130 -1.58 -4.78 6.58
C LYS A 130 -2.61 -4.48 7.67
N ASN A 131 -3.89 -4.77 7.43
CA ASN A 131 -4.96 -4.58 8.41
C ASN A 131 -4.81 -5.54 9.60
N TRP A 132 -4.57 -6.81 9.34
CA TRP A 132 -4.32 -7.84 10.33
C TRP A 132 -3.14 -7.47 11.25
N ARG A 133 -2.03 -7.01 10.67
CA ARG A 133 -0.84 -6.59 11.44
C ARG A 133 -1.15 -5.42 12.38
N ARG A 134 -1.90 -4.42 11.89
CA ARG A 134 -2.31 -3.26 12.71
C ARG A 134 -3.14 -3.67 13.91
N ARG A 135 -4.04 -4.66 13.76
CA ARG A 135 -4.87 -5.17 14.87
C ARG A 135 -4.06 -5.92 15.92
N ARG A 136 -2.94 -6.55 15.54
CA ARG A 136 -2.07 -7.29 16.46
C ARG A 136 -1.07 -6.39 17.20
N GLY A 137 -0.58 -5.33 16.57
CA GLY A 137 0.42 -4.42 17.16
C GLY A 137 -0.12 -3.43 18.20
N THR A 138 -1.43 -3.44 18.48
CA THR A 138 -2.07 -2.60 19.51
C THR A 138 -2.36 -3.37 20.81
N ARG A 139 -1.54 -4.37 21.15
CA ARG A 139 -1.58 -5.07 22.45
C ARG A 139 -0.33 -4.75 23.26
#